data_AF-A0A522ZZ73-F1
#
_entry.id   AF-A0A522ZZ73-F1
#
_cell.length_a   1.000
_cell.length_b   1.000
_cell.length_c   1.000
_cell.angle_alpha   90.00
_cell.angle_beta   90.00
_cell.angle_gamma   90.00
#
_symmetry.space_group_name_H-M   'P 1'
#
loop_
_entity.id
_entity.type
_entity.pdbx_description
1 polymer ?
#
loop_
_entity_poly.entity_id
_entity_poly.type
_entity_poly.pdbx_seq_one_letter_code
_entity_poly.pdbx_strand_id
1 'polypeptide(L)'
;MSDPIAAVVRLVLRVVLLLMALVFIASLLLAAVLLLAVWGVRRLWARLTGRPVSPWVFRVDPRAQWNRFYHAADRWPRGSTRFGQDAHTQRKPQDVQDVEVKDPKDSADH
;
A
#
# COMPACT_ATOMS: atom_id res chain seq x y z
N MET A 1 -41.55 24.78 45.59
CA MET A 1 -41.47 23.44 46.22
C MET A 1 -41.41 22.31 45.16
N SER A 2 -40.59 22.43 44.12
CA SER A 2 -40.41 21.34 43.12
C SER A 2 -38.92 21.03 42.83
N ASP A 3 -38.02 21.67 43.57
CA ASP A 3 -36.57 21.55 43.45
C ASP A 3 -35.97 20.17 43.84
N PRO A 4 -36.49 19.39 44.81
CA PRO A 4 -35.83 18.15 45.22
C PRO A 4 -35.98 17.04 44.18
N ILE A 5 -37.13 16.94 43.52
CA ILE A 5 -37.38 15.92 42.48
C ILE A 5 -36.44 16.15 41.29
N ALA A 6 -36.28 17.41 40.87
CA ALA A 6 -35.37 17.76 39.78
C ALA A 6 -33.90 17.47 40.13
N ALA A 7 -33.50 17.67 41.39
CA ALA A 7 -32.16 17.31 41.87
C ALA A 7 -31.93 15.79 41.84
N VAL A 8 -32.90 15.01 42.32
CA VAL A 8 -32.85 13.54 42.31
C VAL A 8 -32.78 13.00 40.88
N VAL A 9 -33.62 13.50 39.97
CA VAL A 9 -33.61 13.08 38.56
C VAL A 9 -32.25 13.34 37.90
N ARG A 10 -31.65 14.52 38.12
CA ARG A 10 -30.30 14.82 37.61
C ARG A 10 -29.23 13.91 38.19
N LEU A 11 -29.33 13.59 39.49
CA LEU A 11 -28.39 12.68 40.14
C LEU A 11 -28.50 11.26 39.55
N VAL A 12 -29.72 10.74 39.43
CA VAL A 12 -29.97 9.42 38.85
C VAL A 12 -29.47 9.37 37.42
N LEU A 13 -29.79 10.38 36.60
CA LEU A 13 -29.30 10.45 35.21
C LEU A 13 -27.77 10.44 35.16
N ARG A 14 -27.09 11.21 36.01
CA ARG A 14 -25.62 11.21 36.09
C ARG A 14 -25.07 9.84 36.49
N VAL A 15 -25.67 9.19 37.48
CA VAL A 15 -25.23 7.86 37.92
C VAL A 15 -25.40 6.83 36.80
N VAL A 16 -26.55 6.84 36.12
CA VAL A 16 -26.81 5.95 34.97
C VAL A 16 -25.80 6.20 33.85
N LEU A 17 -25.56 7.47 33.49
CA LEU A 17 -24.56 7.82 32.48
C LEU A 17 -23.14 7.40 32.87
N LEU A 18 -22.77 7.59 34.15
CA LEU A 18 -21.48 7.12 34.68
C LEU A 18 -21.36 5.61 34.61
N LEU A 19 -22.40 4.86 34.96
CA LEU A 19 -22.41 3.40 34.85
C LEU A 19 -22.30 2.94 33.40
N MET A 20 -23.03 3.57 32.48
CA MET A 20 -22.92 3.28 31.05
C MET A 20 -21.51 3.57 30.51
N ALA A 21 -20.94 4.71 30.86
CA ALA A 21 -19.57 5.07 30.49
C ALA A 21 -18.56 4.10 31.11
N LEU A 22 -18.75 3.69 32.37
CA LEU A 22 -17.88 2.74 33.05
C LEU A 22 -17.92 1.38 32.36
N VAL A 23 -19.11 0.87 32.02
CA VAL A 23 -19.27 -0.39 31.29
C VAL A 23 -18.62 -0.29 29.91
N PHE A 24 -18.81 0.83 29.20
CA PHE A 24 -18.18 1.07 27.90
C PHE A 24 -16.65 1.05 28.01
N ILE A 25 -16.07 1.82 28.94
CA ILE A 25 -14.62 1.86 29.16
C ILE A 25 -14.10 0.49 29.58
N ALA A 26 -14.78 -0.20 30.49
CA ALA A 26 -14.41 -1.56 30.91
C ALA A 26 -14.42 -2.54 29.73
N SER A 27 -15.41 -2.45 28.85
CA SER A 27 -15.47 -3.25 27.62
C SER A 27 -14.32 -2.94 26.67
N LEU A 28 -14.00 -1.66 26.47
CA LEU A 28 -12.87 -1.23 25.63
C LEU A 28 -11.53 -1.70 26.21
N LEU A 29 -11.35 -1.57 27.53
CA LEU A 29 -10.17 -2.07 28.23
C LEU A 29 -10.06 -3.58 28.11
N LEU A 30 -11.16 -4.32 28.29
CA LEU A 30 -11.17 -5.76 28.13
C LEU A 30 -10.81 -6.16 26.70
N ALA A 31 -11.39 -5.50 25.70
CA ALA A 31 -11.05 -5.73 24.29
C ALA A 31 -9.58 -5.42 23.99
N ALA A 32 -9.04 -4.32 24.55
CA ALA A 32 -7.64 -3.95 24.41
C ALA A 32 -6.72 -4.99 25.07
N VAL A 33 -7.04 -5.46 26.28
CA VAL A 33 -6.28 -6.52 26.97
C VAL A 33 -6.31 -7.81 26.19
N LEU A 34 -7.46 -8.22 25.64
CA LEU A 34 -7.57 -9.40 24.79
C LEU A 34 -6.71 -9.25 23.53
N LEU A 35 -6.79 -8.09 22.87
CA LEU A 35 -5.96 -7.80 21.71
C LEU A 35 -4.47 -7.86 22.07
N LEU A 36 -4.07 -7.26 23.19
CA LEU A 36 -2.71 -7.27 23.68
C LEU A 36 -2.24 -8.68 24.04
N ALA A 37 -3.11 -9.50 24.63
CA ALA A 37 -2.84 -10.89 24.95
C ALA A 37 -2.65 -11.71 23.67
N VAL A 38 -3.52 -11.56 22.67
CA VAL A 38 -3.37 -12.22 21.37
C VAL A 38 -2.06 -11.80 20.71
N TRP A 39 -1.76 -10.50 20.66
CA TRP A 39 -0.50 -9.98 20.10
C TRP A 39 0.73 -10.41 20.89
N GLY A 40 0.63 -10.44 22.22
CA GLY A 40 1.67 -10.84 23.15
C GLY A 40 1.99 -12.32 22.99
N VAL A 41 0.98 -13.18 23.06
CA VAL A 41 1.11 -14.62 22.77
C VAL A 41 1.69 -14.84 21.39
N ARG A 42 1.24 -14.09 20.38
CA ARG A 42 1.76 -14.17 19.00
C ARG A 42 3.23 -13.75 18.87
N ARG A 43 3.65 -12.67 19.57
CA ARG A 43 5.04 -12.20 19.66
C ARG A 43 5.91 -13.19 20.42
N LEU A 44 5.40 -13.72 21.51
CA LEU A 44 6.09 -14.68 22.37
C LEU A 44 6.22 -16.04 21.69
N TRP A 45 5.22 -16.46 20.90
CA TRP A 45 5.28 -17.64 20.04
C TRP A 45 6.37 -17.52 18.98
N ALA A 46 6.50 -16.36 18.33
CA ALA A 46 7.59 -16.12 17.39
C ALA A 46 8.97 -16.23 18.06
N ARG A 47 9.07 -15.83 19.34
CA ARG A 47 10.29 -15.93 20.14
C ARG A 47 10.56 -17.35 20.68
N LEU A 48 9.54 -18.04 21.18
CA LEU A 48 9.65 -19.36 21.83
C LEU A 48 9.79 -20.49 20.82
N THR A 49 9.12 -20.38 19.68
CA THR A 49 9.01 -21.51 18.74
C THR A 49 9.92 -21.34 17.52
N GLY A 50 10.60 -20.19 17.36
CA GLY A 50 11.60 -19.91 16.31
C GLY A 50 11.07 -19.97 14.87
N ARG A 51 9.82 -20.42 14.70
CA ARG A 51 9.10 -20.52 13.45
C ARG A 51 8.23 -19.28 13.34
N PRO A 52 8.49 -18.39 12.35
CA PRO A 52 7.63 -17.24 12.13
C PRO A 52 6.24 -17.79 11.78
N VAL A 53 5.30 -17.61 12.70
CA VAL A 53 3.90 -17.99 12.49
C VAL A 53 3.46 -17.34 11.18
N SER A 54 2.96 -18.17 10.28
CA SER A 54 2.70 -17.81 8.88
C SER A 54 1.97 -16.47 8.79
N PRO A 55 2.55 -15.46 8.09
CA PRO A 55 1.88 -14.20 7.91
C PRO A 55 0.61 -14.45 7.09
N TRP A 56 -0.55 -14.09 7.65
CA TRP A 56 -1.81 -13.90 6.91
C TRP A 56 -1.76 -12.70 5.97
N VAL A 57 -0.55 -12.24 5.63
CA VAL A 57 -0.34 -11.28 4.57
C VAL A 57 -0.22 -12.14 3.32
N PHE A 58 -1.29 -12.13 2.51
CA PHE A 58 -1.25 -12.60 1.14
C PHE A 58 0.02 -12.02 0.53
N ARG A 59 1.01 -12.87 0.22
CA ARG A 59 2.24 -12.44 -0.43
C ARG A 59 1.86 -12.02 -1.84
N VAL A 60 1.41 -10.79 -2.00
CA VAL A 60 1.34 -10.10 -3.29
C VAL A 60 2.79 -9.90 -3.66
N ASP A 61 3.32 -10.84 -4.45
CA ASP A 61 4.68 -10.78 -4.95
C ASP A 61 4.79 -9.56 -5.87
N PRO A 62 5.44 -8.45 -5.46
CA PRO A 62 5.40 -7.18 -6.20
C PRO A 62 5.99 -7.35 -7.60
N ARG A 63 6.95 -8.28 -7.73
CA ARG A 63 7.60 -8.65 -8.99
C ARG A 63 6.65 -9.33 -9.97
N ALA A 64 5.73 -10.17 -9.48
CA ALA A 64 4.71 -10.80 -10.33
C ALA A 64 3.66 -9.78 -10.81
N GLN A 65 3.37 -8.76 -10.00
CA GLN A 65 2.47 -7.67 -10.39
C GLN A 65 3.10 -6.79 -11.49
N TRP A 66 4.38 -6.43 -11.35
CA TRP A 66 5.08 -5.59 -12.33
C TRP A 66 5.21 -6.24 -13.70
N ASN A 67 5.52 -7.55 -13.77
CA ASN A 67 5.60 -8.25 -15.06
C ASN A 67 4.27 -8.24 -15.83
N ARG A 68 3.13 -8.29 -15.13
CA ARG A 68 1.81 -8.21 -15.80
C ARG A 68 1.57 -6.86 -16.47
N PHE A 69 2.02 -5.76 -15.88
CA PHE A 69 1.86 -4.42 -16.47
C PHE A 69 2.79 -4.18 -17.66
N TYR A 70 4.04 -4.65 -17.59
CA TYR A 70 4.97 -4.55 -18.73
C TYR A 70 4.44 -5.33 -19.95
N HIS A 71 3.96 -6.56 -19.76
CA HIS A 71 3.37 -7.34 -20.85
C HIS A 71 2.03 -6.79 -21.34
N ALA A 72 1.29 -6.05 -20.51
CA ALA A 72 0.06 -5.36 -20.93
C ALA A 72 0.36 -4.07 -21.71
N ALA A 73 1.47 -3.38 -21.40
CA ALA A 73 1.93 -2.21 -22.15
C ALA A 73 2.38 -2.57 -23.57
N ASP A 74 3.02 -3.73 -23.76
CA ASP A 74 3.39 -4.24 -25.09
C ASP A 74 2.17 -4.65 -25.94
N ARG A 75 1.02 -4.92 -25.30
CA ARG A 75 -0.21 -5.36 -25.96
C ARG A 75 -1.20 -4.23 -26.22
N TRP A 76 -0.86 -2.98 -25.89
CA TRP A 76 -1.65 -1.83 -26.32
C TRP A 76 -1.54 -1.72 -27.85
N PRO A 77 -2.65 -1.79 -28.61
CA PRO A 77 -2.59 -1.59 -30.04
C PRO A 77 -2.14 -0.14 -30.26
N ARG A 78 -0.89 0.06 -30.67
CA ARG A 78 -0.54 1.31 -31.38
C ARG A 78 -1.49 1.32 -32.56
N GLY A 79 -2.41 2.29 -32.56
CA GLY A 79 -3.48 2.41 -33.54
C GLY A 79 -2.95 2.08 -34.92
N SER A 80 -3.39 0.95 -35.45
CA SER A 80 -3.19 0.60 -36.84
C SER A 80 -4.02 1.58 -37.65
N THR A 81 -3.45 2.74 -37.97
CA THR A 81 -3.89 3.55 -39.10
C THR A 81 -3.55 2.74 -40.35
N ARG A 82 -4.39 1.76 -40.67
CA ARG A 82 -4.47 1.16 -42.00
C ARG A 82 -5.09 2.22 -42.92
N PHE A 83 -4.26 3.13 -43.41
CA PHE A 83 -4.55 3.87 -44.63
C PHE A 83 -3.27 3.87 -45.45
N GLY A 84 -3.34 3.25 -46.63
CA GLY A 84 -2.26 3.26 -47.63
C GLY A 84 -1.31 2.07 -47.56
N GLN A 85 -1.82 0.85 -47.76
CA GLN A 85 -0.99 -0.29 -48.13
C GLN A 85 -1.14 -0.55 -49.63
N ASP A 86 -0.87 0.46 -50.46
CA ASP A 86 -0.59 0.29 -51.88
C ASP A 86 0.44 1.35 -52.27
N ALA A 87 1.51 0.88 -52.91
CA ALA A 87 2.62 1.62 -53.47
C ALA A 87 3.81 1.97 -52.55
N HIS A 88 4.98 1.59 -53.06
CA HIS A 88 6.33 2.05 -52.74
C HIS A 88 7.20 1.13 -51.86
N THR A 89 7.82 0.17 -52.55
CA THR A 89 9.28 0.06 -52.68
C THR A 89 10.11 0.14 -51.40
N GLN A 90 10.57 -1.04 -50.96
CA GLN A 90 11.95 -1.30 -50.53
C GLN A 90 12.75 -0.09 -50.00
N ARG A 91 12.67 0.17 -48.69
CA ARG A 91 13.67 0.98 -47.97
C ARG A 91 14.26 0.18 -46.82
N LYS A 92 15.50 -0.25 -47.09
CA LYS A 92 16.66 -0.44 -46.19
C LYS A 92 16.44 0.04 -44.75
N PRO A 93 16.72 -0.78 -43.72
CA PRO A 93 16.68 -0.33 -42.33
C PRO A 93 17.64 0.86 -42.15
N GLN A 94 17.14 1.88 -41.46
CA GLN A 94 17.81 3.15 -41.26
C GLN A 94 19.13 2.96 -40.49
N ASP A 95 20.14 3.54 -41.11
CA ASP A 95 21.53 3.75 -40.72
C ASP A 95 21.63 4.26 -39.28
N VAL A 96 22.23 3.46 -38.41
CA VAL A 96 22.64 3.88 -37.07
C VAL A 96 23.89 4.74 -37.26
N GLN A 97 23.75 6.06 -37.09
CA GLN A 97 24.88 6.98 -37.10
C GLN A 97 25.63 6.86 -35.77
N ASP A 98 26.80 6.24 -35.80
CA ASP A 98 27.73 6.25 -34.69
C ASP A 98 28.20 7.69 -34.42
N VAL A 99 28.01 8.15 -33.19
CA VAL A 99 28.48 9.46 -32.74
C VAL A 99 29.95 9.31 -32.36
N GLU A 100 30.83 9.67 -33.29
CA GLU A 100 32.27 9.78 -33.05
C GLU A 100 32.50 10.91 -32.03
N VAL A 101 32.98 10.54 -30.83
CA VAL A 101 33.39 11.49 -29.80
C VAL A 101 34.60 12.23 -30.33
N LYS A 102 34.40 13.51 -30.65
CA LYS A 102 35.46 14.39 -31.10
C LYS A 102 36.37 14.72 -29.92
N ASP A 103 37.51 14.02 -29.83
CA ASP A 103 38.56 14.43 -28.91
C ASP A 103 39.03 15.85 -29.29
N PRO A 104 39.09 16.78 -28.31
CA PRO A 104 39.55 18.12 -28.58
C PRO A 104 41.03 18.07 -28.98
N LYS A 105 41.27 18.60 -30.17
CA LYS A 105 42.57 18.82 -30.77
C LYS A 105 43.39 19.76 -29.87
N ASP A 106 44.22 19.19 -28.99
CA ASP A 106 45.38 19.90 -28.45
C ASP A 106 46.30 20.21 -29.64
N SER A 107 46.06 21.39 -30.17
CA SER A 107 46.90 22.02 -31.16
C SER A 107 48.02 22.68 -30.39
N ALA A 108 49.25 22.33 -30.76
CA ALA A 108 50.40 23.22 -30.76
C ALA A 108 50.97 23.61 -29.39
N ASP A 109 52.28 23.64 -29.18
CA ASP A 109 53.44 23.35 -30.01
C ASP A 109 54.63 23.28 -29.04
N HIS A 110 55.61 22.43 -29.36
CA HIS A 110 56.99 22.51 -28.87
C HIS A 110 57.86 22.98 -30.05
#